data_AF-A0A944TQY1-F1
#
_entry.id   AF-A0A944TQY1-F1
#
_cell.length_a   1.000
_cell.length_b   1.000
_cell.length_c   1.000
_cell.angle_alpha   90.00
_cell.angle_beta   90.00
_cell.angle_gamma   90.00
#
_symmetry.space_group_name_H-M   'P 1'
#
loop_
_entity.id
_entity.type
_entity.pdbx_description
1 polymer ?
#
loop_
_entity_poly.entity_id
_entity_poly.type
_entity_poly.pdbx_seq_one_letter_code
_entity_poly.pdbx_strand_id
1 'polypeptide(L)'
;MKRSRVSWVLGTLIVFALTLTVQAGKKDKGLTLLEKLQGHINHTQNGLPAGIKKALSTNQDFPIENDSDRYILCARDEDQYTGMEREIIAPWERAWKKGDFGSFQKLLSKSYKIPRFARPEKVSRSNMGAISEFGWLTSKDRLTTKRQLINQYKKDWKQYKEIIDFSLDTETYLSKRGQRFAPGFLEMKEADLLVRFDLRAIDMKNQRRNDRGTMRVRLIRKNIQSPWKISTYQILKGETLVS
;
A
#
# COMPACT_ATOMS: atom_id res chain seq x y z
N MET A 1 19.97 -26.99 1.13
CA MET A 1 19.04 -27.01 2.28
C MET A 1 19.72 -26.42 3.51
N LYS A 2 19.41 -25.17 3.87
CA LYS A 2 19.82 -24.54 5.14
C LYS A 2 18.54 -23.98 5.77
N ARG A 3 18.02 -24.70 6.78
CA ARG A 3 16.84 -24.28 7.55
C ARG A 3 17.17 -22.96 8.29
N SER A 4 16.27 -21.99 8.20
CA SER A 4 16.34 -20.71 8.90
C SER A 4 16.42 -20.95 10.41
N ARG A 5 17.61 -20.72 10.98
CA ARG A 5 17.87 -20.87 12.42
C ARG A 5 17.25 -19.76 13.27
N VAL A 6 16.70 -18.71 12.66
CA VAL A 6 16.27 -17.49 13.37
C VAL A 6 14.92 -17.66 14.08
N SER A 7 13.99 -18.44 13.52
CA SER A 7 12.66 -18.66 14.12
C SER A 7 12.70 -19.58 15.35
N TRP A 8 13.59 -20.58 15.34
CA TRP A 8 13.82 -21.43 16.51
C TRP A 8 14.46 -20.62 17.64
N VAL A 9 15.40 -19.72 17.35
CA VAL A 9 16.09 -18.93 18.37
C VAL A 9 15.10 -18.00 19.11
N LEU A 10 14.14 -17.38 18.41
CA LEU A 10 13.13 -16.53 19.06
C LEU A 10 12.15 -17.31 19.94
N GLY A 11 11.64 -18.44 19.44
CA GLY A 11 10.76 -19.32 20.22
C GLY A 11 11.47 -19.89 21.45
N THR A 12 12.74 -20.28 21.30
CA THR A 12 13.54 -20.81 22.42
C THR A 12 13.87 -19.72 23.44
N LEU A 13 14.16 -18.49 23.00
CA LEU A 13 14.40 -17.35 23.89
C LEU A 13 13.17 -16.97 24.72
N ILE A 14 11.98 -17.00 24.11
CA ILE A 14 10.71 -16.70 24.81
C ILE A 14 10.42 -17.78 25.86
N VAL A 15 10.57 -19.05 25.50
CA VAL A 15 10.39 -20.18 26.44
C VAL A 15 11.43 -20.08 27.57
N PHE A 16 12.70 -19.79 27.28
CA PHE A 16 13.77 -19.69 28.27
C PHE A 16 13.57 -18.51 29.24
N ALA A 17 13.11 -17.35 28.75
CA ALA A 17 12.77 -16.19 29.58
C ALA A 17 11.55 -16.47 30.49
N LEU A 18 10.59 -17.26 30.01
CA LEU A 18 9.44 -17.72 30.81
C LEU A 18 9.87 -18.72 31.89
N THR A 19 10.77 -19.66 31.59
CA THR A 19 11.27 -20.60 32.60
C THR A 19 12.06 -19.88 33.71
N LEU A 20 12.89 -18.91 33.34
CA LEU A 20 13.68 -18.12 34.30
C LEU A 20 12.81 -17.24 35.21
N THR A 21 11.72 -16.67 34.69
CA THR A 21 10.81 -15.84 35.50
C THR A 21 9.94 -16.66 36.45
N VAL A 22 9.57 -17.89 36.07
CA VAL A 22 8.88 -18.85 36.92
C VAL A 22 9.82 -19.42 38.01
N GLN A 23 11.07 -19.75 37.68
CA GLN A 23 12.08 -20.19 38.67
C GLN A 23 12.48 -19.08 39.66
N ALA A 24 12.44 -17.82 39.25
CA ALA A 24 12.78 -16.67 40.11
C ALA A 24 11.63 -16.23 41.05
N GLY A 25 10.56 -17.02 41.20
CA GLY A 25 9.46 -16.74 42.13
C GLY A 25 8.60 -15.51 41.75
N LYS A 26 8.76 -14.96 40.54
CA LYS A 26 8.07 -13.75 40.06
C LYS A 26 6.94 -14.10 39.09
N LYS A 27 6.06 -15.02 39.51
CA LYS A 27 4.91 -15.49 38.71
C LYS A 27 4.06 -14.34 38.15
N ASP A 28 3.81 -13.32 38.96
CA ASP A 28 2.94 -12.20 38.57
C ASP A 28 3.52 -11.39 37.41
N LYS A 29 4.84 -11.18 37.39
CA LYS A 29 5.51 -10.43 36.31
C LYS A 29 5.56 -11.22 35.00
N GLY A 30 5.66 -12.56 35.07
CA GLY A 30 5.57 -13.44 33.90
C GLY A 30 4.18 -13.42 33.28
N LEU A 31 3.13 -13.47 34.11
CA LEU A 31 1.72 -13.35 33.69
C LEU A 31 1.42 -11.98 33.06
N THR A 32 1.87 -10.88 33.66
CA THR A 32 1.66 -9.54 33.06
C THR A 32 2.37 -9.39 31.71
N LEU A 33 3.54 -10.02 31.54
CA LEU A 33 4.25 -10.00 30.25
C LEU A 33 3.51 -10.84 29.19
N LEU A 34 2.98 -12.00 29.58
CA LEU A 34 2.13 -12.83 28.71
C LEU A 34 0.85 -12.10 28.31
N GLU A 35 0.15 -11.46 29.25
CA GLU A 35 -1.04 -10.66 28.95
C GLU A 35 -0.75 -9.48 28.03
N LYS A 36 0.40 -8.82 28.19
CA LYS A 36 0.84 -7.74 27.28
C LYS A 36 1.15 -8.27 25.87
N LEU A 37 1.82 -9.41 25.77
CA LEU A 37 2.14 -10.05 24.48
C LEU A 37 0.87 -10.57 23.80
N GLN A 38 -0.03 -11.19 24.55
CA GLN A 38 -1.31 -11.68 24.07
C GLN A 38 -2.24 -10.52 23.69
N GLY A 39 -2.18 -9.41 24.42
CA GLY A 39 -2.81 -8.14 24.06
C GLY A 39 -2.26 -7.57 22.74
N HIS A 40 -0.95 -7.61 22.51
CA HIS A 40 -0.35 -7.21 21.22
C HIS A 40 -0.74 -8.13 20.06
N ILE A 41 -0.82 -9.44 20.29
CA ILE A 41 -1.28 -10.44 19.31
C ILE A 41 -2.77 -10.23 18.98
N ASN A 42 -3.61 -9.95 19.98
CA ASN A 42 -5.03 -9.67 19.78
C ASN A 42 -5.27 -8.32 19.07
N HIS A 43 -4.40 -7.33 19.31
CA HIS A 43 -4.46 -6.04 18.62
C HIS A 43 -4.02 -6.13 17.15
N THR A 44 -3.26 -7.16 16.77
CA THR A 44 -2.95 -7.50 15.38
C THR A 44 -4.05 -8.33 14.71
N GLN A 45 -4.90 -9.03 15.48
CA GLN A 45 -6.04 -9.81 14.95
C GLN A 45 -7.32 -8.98 14.77
N ASN A 46 -7.50 -7.89 15.53
CA ASN A 46 -8.70 -7.06 15.45
C ASN A 46 -8.61 -5.95 14.40
N GLY A 47 -8.67 -6.35 13.12
CA GLY A 47 -9.20 -5.56 12.00
C GLY A 47 -8.56 -4.20 11.65
N LEU A 48 -8.63 -3.86 10.36
CA LEU A 48 -8.24 -2.56 9.81
C LEU A 48 -8.69 -1.37 10.68
N PRO A 49 -7.83 -0.35 10.91
CA PRO A 49 -8.20 0.89 11.59
C PRO A 49 -9.51 1.47 11.03
N ALA A 50 -10.38 1.98 11.91
CA ALA A 50 -11.72 2.43 11.57
C ALA A 50 -11.76 3.48 10.42
N GLY A 51 -10.73 4.32 10.31
CA GLY A 51 -10.57 5.28 9.21
C GLY A 51 -10.37 4.61 7.83
N ILE A 52 -9.71 3.45 7.79
CA ILE A 52 -9.48 2.67 6.57
C ILE A 52 -10.75 1.92 6.17
N LYS A 53 -11.50 1.36 7.13
CA LYS A 53 -12.81 0.73 6.86
C LYS A 53 -13.77 1.72 6.20
N LYS A 54 -13.82 2.97 6.70
CA LYS A 54 -14.66 4.03 6.14
C LYS A 54 -14.24 4.45 4.73
N ALA A 55 -12.94 4.59 4.47
CA ALA A 55 -12.41 4.93 3.15
C ALA A 55 -12.65 3.83 2.10
N LEU A 56 -12.67 2.55 2.52
CA LEU A 56 -12.97 1.42 1.66
C LEU A 56 -14.48 1.27 1.39
N SER A 57 -15.36 1.68 2.32
CA SER A 57 -16.82 1.56 2.20
C SER A 57 -17.50 2.70 1.42
N THR A 58 -16.86 3.86 1.27
CA THR A 58 -17.48 5.06 0.66
C THR A 58 -17.46 5.10 -0.88
N ASN A 59 -16.81 4.15 -1.55
CA ASN A 59 -16.93 4.00 -3.01
C ASN A 59 -18.08 3.02 -3.32
N GLN A 60 -19.24 3.58 -3.70
CA GLN A 60 -20.53 2.91 -3.91
C GLN A 60 -20.57 1.73 -4.91
N ASP A 61 -19.45 1.32 -5.50
CA ASP A 61 -19.41 0.18 -6.42
C ASP A 61 -19.15 -1.17 -5.72
N PHE A 62 -18.83 -1.21 -4.42
CA PHE A 62 -18.49 -2.47 -3.74
C PHE A 62 -18.92 -2.49 -2.26
N PRO A 63 -20.06 -3.12 -1.90
CA PRO A 63 -20.47 -3.24 -0.50
C PRO A 63 -19.46 -4.08 0.30
N ILE A 64 -19.00 -3.55 1.43
CA ILE A 64 -18.24 -4.29 2.44
C ILE A 64 -19.25 -4.97 3.36
N GLU A 65 -19.65 -6.19 3.04
CA GLU A 65 -20.32 -7.07 4.00
C GLU A 65 -19.30 -7.55 5.05
N ASN A 66 -19.74 -7.56 6.32
CA ASN A 66 -19.07 -7.95 7.56
C ASN A 66 -17.81 -8.83 7.39
N ASP A 67 -16.68 -8.33 7.92
CA ASP A 67 -15.34 -8.53 7.34
C ASP A 67 -14.33 -9.20 8.32
N SER A 68 -14.80 -10.03 9.27
CA SER A 68 -13.89 -10.78 10.18
C SER A 68 -13.48 -12.15 9.64
N ASP A 69 -14.22 -12.74 8.70
CA ASP A 69 -13.94 -14.08 8.14
C ASP A 69 -13.31 -14.08 6.74
N ARG A 70 -13.05 -12.90 6.15
CA ARG A 70 -12.72 -12.78 4.72
C ARG A 70 -11.22 -12.66 4.43
N TYR A 71 -10.40 -12.24 5.39
CA TYR A 71 -8.96 -12.12 5.21
C TYR A 71 -8.23 -13.25 5.92
N ILE A 72 -7.20 -13.77 5.26
CA ILE A 72 -6.22 -14.65 5.88
C ILE A 72 -4.97 -13.79 5.96
N LEU A 73 -4.49 -13.52 7.18
CA LEU A 73 -3.17 -12.98 7.43
C LEU A 73 -2.32 -14.16 7.92
N CYS A 74 -1.37 -14.59 7.10
CA CYS A 74 -0.42 -15.63 7.48
C CYS A 74 1.00 -15.19 7.14
N ALA A 75 2.02 -15.79 7.77
CA ALA A 75 3.43 -15.45 7.49
C ALA A 75 3.79 -15.58 5.99
N ARG A 76 3.09 -16.46 5.26
CA ARG A 76 3.27 -16.61 3.80
C ARG A 76 2.80 -15.38 3.01
N ASP A 77 1.91 -14.58 3.57
CA ASP A 77 1.46 -13.33 2.95
C ASP A 77 2.52 -12.23 3.10
N GLU A 78 3.25 -12.20 4.22
CA GLU A 78 4.38 -11.27 4.43
C GLU A 78 5.53 -11.51 3.45
N ASP A 79 5.85 -12.77 3.16
CA ASP A 79 6.84 -13.13 2.13
C ASP A 79 6.42 -12.62 0.74
N GLN A 80 5.17 -12.86 0.37
CA GLN A 80 4.63 -12.43 -0.92
C GLN A 80 4.53 -10.91 -1.01
N TYR A 81 4.20 -10.25 0.10
CA TYR A 81 4.17 -8.80 0.23
C TYR A 81 5.54 -8.17 -0.01
N THR A 82 6.58 -8.70 0.64
CA THR A 82 7.97 -8.26 0.42
C THR A 82 8.36 -8.41 -1.06
N GLY A 83 7.87 -9.47 -1.71
CA GLY A 83 7.98 -9.66 -3.15
C GLY A 83 7.30 -8.54 -3.95
N MET A 84 6.06 -8.18 -3.60
CA MET A 84 5.32 -7.10 -4.25
C MET A 84 6.01 -5.73 -4.10
N GLU A 85 6.52 -5.39 -2.92
CA GLU A 85 7.25 -4.13 -2.71
C GLU A 85 8.49 -4.05 -3.62
N ARG A 86 9.27 -5.13 -3.67
CA ARG A 86 10.50 -5.21 -4.48
C ARG A 86 10.22 -5.23 -5.97
N GLU A 87 9.16 -5.91 -6.41
CA GLU A 87 8.84 -6.13 -7.83
C GLU A 87 7.98 -5.03 -8.44
N ILE A 88 7.20 -4.33 -7.62
CA ILE A 88 6.23 -3.33 -8.09
C ILE A 88 6.52 -1.95 -7.52
N ILE A 89 6.50 -1.79 -6.19
CA ILE A 89 6.50 -0.47 -5.55
C ILE A 89 7.83 0.25 -5.77
N ALA A 90 8.96 -0.37 -5.42
CA ALA A 90 10.27 0.24 -5.60
C ALA A 90 10.62 0.49 -7.10
N PRO A 91 10.33 -0.44 -8.04
CA PRO A 91 10.47 -0.15 -9.47
C PRO A 91 9.57 0.98 -9.99
N TRP A 92 8.34 1.10 -9.48
CA TRP A 92 7.44 2.19 -9.83
C TRP A 92 8.00 3.52 -9.34
N GLU A 93 8.40 3.61 -8.07
CA GLU A 93 9.01 4.81 -7.50
C GLU A 93 10.20 5.29 -8.34
N ARG A 94 11.14 4.38 -8.64
CA ARG A 94 12.30 4.70 -9.48
C ARG A 94 11.92 5.12 -10.89
N ALA A 95 10.93 4.48 -11.50
CA ALA A 95 10.46 4.81 -12.82
C ALA A 95 9.88 6.22 -12.85
N TRP A 96 9.14 6.62 -11.81
CA TRP A 96 8.64 7.98 -11.72
C TRP A 96 9.78 8.96 -11.47
N LYS A 97 10.62 8.77 -10.44
CA LYS A 97 11.79 9.66 -10.18
C LYS A 97 12.65 9.94 -11.42
N LYS A 98 12.82 8.95 -12.31
CA LYS A 98 13.63 9.07 -13.54
C LYS A 98 12.85 9.52 -14.78
N GLY A 99 11.54 9.71 -14.70
CA GLY A 99 10.68 9.91 -15.88
C GLY A 99 10.69 8.73 -16.86
N ASP A 100 11.09 7.53 -16.40
CA ASP A 100 11.17 6.31 -17.21
C ASP A 100 9.81 5.60 -17.30
N PHE A 101 8.94 6.16 -18.13
CA PHE A 101 7.61 5.59 -18.38
C PHE A 101 7.68 4.19 -19.00
N GLY A 102 8.77 3.85 -19.69
CA GLY A 102 8.97 2.52 -20.26
C GLY A 102 9.08 1.46 -19.16
N SER A 103 9.85 1.75 -18.11
CA SER A 103 9.96 0.89 -16.93
C SER A 103 8.66 0.78 -16.16
N PHE A 104 7.94 1.89 -15.93
CA PHE A 104 6.62 1.85 -15.29
C PHE A 104 5.63 0.97 -16.07
N GLN A 105 5.62 1.10 -17.40
CA GLN A 105 4.72 0.34 -18.26
C GLN A 105 4.94 -1.17 -18.15
N LYS A 106 6.16 -1.63 -17.89
CA LYS A 106 6.46 -3.07 -17.70
C LYS A 106 5.83 -3.63 -16.42
N LEU A 107 5.44 -2.79 -15.46
CA LEU A 107 4.79 -3.19 -14.22
C LEU A 107 3.29 -3.45 -14.39
N LEU A 108 2.69 -3.00 -15.49
CA LEU A 108 1.25 -3.08 -15.72
C LEU A 108 0.83 -4.45 -16.26
N SER A 109 -0.37 -4.88 -15.91
CA SER A 109 -0.98 -6.09 -16.49
C SER A 109 -1.37 -5.84 -17.96
N LYS A 110 -1.70 -6.89 -18.72
CA LYS A 110 -2.17 -6.71 -20.11
C LYS A 110 -3.56 -6.06 -20.18
N SER A 111 -4.35 -6.16 -19.11
CA SER A 111 -5.76 -5.76 -19.04
C SER A 111 -6.01 -4.66 -17.99
N TYR A 112 -5.03 -3.78 -17.78
CA TYR A 112 -5.15 -2.75 -16.76
C TYR A 112 -6.30 -1.78 -17.05
N LYS A 113 -6.84 -1.20 -15.98
CA LYS A 113 -7.85 -0.14 -16.02
C LYS A 113 -7.46 0.94 -15.01
N ILE A 114 -6.65 1.91 -15.44
CA ILE A 114 -6.16 2.97 -14.55
C ILE A 114 -7.12 4.17 -14.64
N PRO A 115 -7.70 4.68 -13.55
CA PRO A 115 -8.48 5.91 -13.59
C PRO A 115 -7.58 7.08 -14.01
N ARG A 116 -8.12 8.01 -14.78
CA ARG A 116 -7.43 9.27 -15.04
C ARG A 116 -7.37 10.07 -13.74
N PHE A 117 -6.23 10.68 -13.44
CA PHE A 117 -6.16 11.65 -12.35
C PHE A 117 -7.11 12.81 -12.65
N ALA A 118 -8.07 13.10 -11.76
CA ALA A 118 -8.80 14.34 -11.88
C ALA A 118 -7.85 15.49 -11.52
N ARG A 119 -8.08 16.67 -12.10
CA ARG A 119 -7.31 17.85 -11.72
C ARG A 119 -7.58 18.14 -10.24
N PRO A 120 -6.55 18.50 -9.45
CA PRO A 120 -6.77 18.92 -8.06
C PRO A 120 -7.77 20.07 -8.03
N GLU A 121 -8.82 19.94 -7.22
CA GLU A 121 -9.82 21.00 -7.03
C GLU A 121 -9.45 21.83 -5.81
N LYS A 122 -9.62 23.15 -5.89
CA LYS A 122 -9.29 24.04 -4.78
C LYS A 122 -10.22 23.73 -3.60
N VAL A 123 -9.65 23.43 -2.43
CA VAL A 123 -10.45 23.18 -1.21
C VAL A 123 -10.95 24.53 -0.68
N SER A 124 -12.22 24.63 -0.30
CA SER A 124 -12.90 25.91 0.02
C SER A 124 -12.35 26.68 1.22
N ARG A 125 -11.38 26.13 1.98
CA ARG A 125 -10.81 26.73 3.21
C ARG A 125 -9.28 26.87 3.19
N SER A 126 -8.65 26.98 2.02
CA SER A 126 -7.24 26.59 1.85
C SER A 126 -6.17 27.68 1.79
N ASN A 127 -6.40 28.89 2.28
CA ASN A 127 -5.31 29.88 2.40
C ASN A 127 -4.83 29.95 3.85
N MET A 128 -3.88 29.08 4.23
CA MET A 128 -3.08 29.27 5.45
C MET A 128 -1.87 30.14 5.08
N GLY A 129 -2.08 31.46 5.03
CA GLY A 129 -1.06 32.41 4.56
C GLY A 129 -0.80 32.28 3.05
N ALA A 130 0.46 32.07 2.66
CA ALA A 130 0.88 31.93 1.25
C ALA A 130 0.69 30.53 0.65
N ILE A 131 0.23 29.55 1.45
CA ILE A 131 0.07 28.16 1.00
C ILE A 131 -1.35 27.96 0.46
N SER A 132 -1.46 27.41 -0.75
CA SER A 132 -2.72 26.98 -1.36
C SER A 132 -2.87 25.46 -1.30
N GLU A 133 -3.99 24.95 -0.76
CA GLU A 133 -4.35 23.52 -0.73
C GLU A 133 -5.42 23.15 -1.78
N PHE A 134 -5.20 22.02 -2.45
CA PHE A 134 -6.11 21.41 -3.42
C PHE A 134 -6.35 19.93 -3.08
N GLY A 135 -7.58 19.45 -3.25
CA GLY A 135 -7.96 18.06 -3.03
C GLY A 135 -7.93 17.25 -4.32
N TRP A 136 -7.49 16.00 -4.25
CA TRP A 136 -7.52 15.09 -5.38
C TRP A 136 -8.84 14.34 -5.45
N LEU A 137 -9.46 14.33 -6.63
CA LEU A 137 -10.58 13.45 -6.96
C LEU A 137 -10.13 12.37 -7.94
N THR A 138 -10.76 11.19 -7.87
CA THR A 138 -10.59 10.16 -8.89
C THR A 138 -11.57 10.43 -10.03
N SER A 139 -11.08 10.54 -11.28
CA SER A 139 -11.99 10.63 -12.42
C SER A 139 -12.74 9.32 -12.64
N LYS A 140 -14.00 9.42 -13.10
CA LYS A 140 -14.74 8.25 -13.60
C LYS A 140 -14.13 7.69 -14.90
N ASP A 141 -13.39 8.53 -15.64
CA ASP A 141 -12.70 8.13 -16.87
C ASP A 141 -11.57 7.15 -16.58
N ARG A 142 -11.47 6.09 -17.40
CA ARG A 142 -10.41 5.08 -17.29
C ARG A 142 -9.51 5.08 -18.52
N LEU A 143 -8.21 5.05 -18.27
CA LEU A 143 -7.14 4.78 -19.22
C LEU A 143 -7.05 3.27 -19.40
N THR A 144 -7.46 2.81 -20.58
CA THR A 144 -7.51 1.38 -20.91
C THR A 144 -6.48 0.98 -21.97
N THR A 145 -5.84 1.98 -22.61
CA THR A 145 -4.85 1.74 -23.66
C THR A 145 -3.48 2.32 -23.31
N LYS A 146 -2.43 1.68 -23.83
CA LYS A 146 -1.02 2.06 -23.63
C LYS A 146 -0.77 3.51 -24.04
N ARG A 147 -1.32 3.93 -25.19
CA ARG A 147 -1.17 5.28 -25.71
C ARG A 147 -1.78 6.33 -24.78
N GLN A 148 -3.00 6.07 -24.27
CA GLN A 148 -3.67 6.98 -23.34
C GLN A 148 -2.88 7.14 -22.05
N LEU A 149 -2.38 6.03 -21.49
CA LEU A 149 -1.60 6.06 -20.26
C LEU A 149 -0.30 6.85 -20.41
N ILE A 150 0.48 6.57 -21.46
CA ILE A 150 1.74 7.29 -21.72
C ILE A 150 1.49 8.78 -21.93
N ASN A 151 0.46 9.14 -22.69
CA ASN A 151 0.12 10.54 -22.94
C ASN A 151 -0.28 11.27 -21.66
N GLN A 152 -1.07 10.62 -20.79
CA GLN A 152 -1.44 11.18 -19.50
C GLN A 152 -0.21 11.38 -18.61
N TYR A 153 0.62 10.35 -18.45
CA TYR A 153 1.85 10.42 -17.64
C TYR A 153 2.82 11.49 -18.13
N LYS A 154 3.04 11.58 -19.45
CA LYS A 154 3.88 12.65 -20.04
C LYS A 154 3.29 14.02 -19.78
N LYS A 155 1.97 14.17 -19.84
CA LYS A 155 1.29 15.44 -19.55
C LYS A 155 1.44 15.82 -18.08
N ASP A 156 1.33 14.87 -17.17
CA ASP A 156 1.45 15.10 -15.73
C ASP A 156 2.91 15.44 -15.37
N TRP A 157 3.87 14.71 -15.94
CA TRP A 157 5.30 14.95 -15.72
C TRP A 157 5.77 16.33 -16.20
N LYS A 158 5.24 16.80 -17.34
CA LYS A 158 5.56 18.12 -17.92
C LYS A 158 5.10 19.31 -17.06
N GLN A 159 4.36 19.08 -15.98
CA GLN A 159 3.96 20.14 -15.04
C GLN A 159 5.06 20.51 -14.06
N TYR A 160 6.11 19.69 -13.97
CA TYR A 160 7.23 19.87 -13.06
C TYR A 160 8.46 20.34 -13.83
N LYS A 161 9.07 21.41 -13.34
CA LYS A 161 10.41 21.83 -13.75
C LYS A 161 11.44 20.86 -13.19
N GLU A 162 11.25 20.43 -11.95
CA GLU A 162 12.13 19.51 -11.23
C GLU A 162 11.31 18.67 -10.25
N ILE A 163 11.62 17.38 -10.14
CA ILE A 163 11.13 16.53 -9.05
C ILE A 163 12.28 16.34 -8.07
N ILE A 164 12.09 16.85 -6.86
CA ILE A 164 13.06 16.81 -5.77
C ILE A 164 13.05 15.42 -5.15
N ASP A 165 11.85 14.89 -4.88
CA ASP A 165 11.68 13.56 -4.31
C ASP A 165 10.31 12.96 -4.65
N PHE A 166 10.24 11.64 -4.59
CA PHE A 166 9.01 10.87 -4.66
C PHE A 166 9.13 9.57 -3.87
N SER A 167 8.27 9.36 -2.89
CA SER A 167 8.17 8.07 -2.19
C SER A 167 6.87 7.36 -2.49
N LEU A 168 6.94 6.02 -2.52
CA LEU A 168 5.78 5.14 -2.44
C LEU A 168 5.97 4.20 -1.25
N ASP A 169 5.21 4.44 -0.19
CA ASP A 169 5.32 3.71 1.06
C ASP A 169 4.07 2.84 1.24
N THR A 170 4.23 1.53 1.29
CA THR A 170 3.08 0.64 1.45
C THR A 170 2.70 0.55 2.93
N GLU A 171 1.47 0.95 3.25
CA GLU A 171 0.97 1.02 4.64
C GLU A 171 0.36 -0.31 5.09
N THR A 172 -0.38 -0.97 4.19
CA THR A 172 -1.00 -2.26 4.46
C THR A 172 -1.27 -3.01 3.17
N TYR A 173 -1.39 -4.33 3.28
CA TYR A 173 -1.87 -5.19 2.22
C TYR A 173 -3.15 -5.90 2.66
N LEU A 174 -3.99 -6.22 1.69
CA LEU A 174 -5.25 -6.92 1.88
C LEU A 174 -5.36 -8.03 0.85
N SER A 175 -5.58 -9.25 1.32
CA SER A 175 -5.92 -10.38 0.47
C SER A 175 -7.08 -11.19 1.05
N LYS A 176 -8.17 -11.24 0.29
CA LYS A 176 -9.36 -12.02 0.61
C LYS A 176 -9.14 -13.49 0.27
N ARG A 177 -9.86 -14.40 0.93
CA ARG A 177 -9.83 -15.85 0.61
C ARG A 177 -10.03 -16.14 -0.89
N GLY A 178 -10.95 -15.44 -1.55
CA GLY A 178 -11.20 -15.58 -3.00
C GLY A 178 -10.09 -15.07 -3.91
N GLN A 179 -9.14 -14.30 -3.38
CA GLN A 179 -7.97 -13.77 -4.08
C GLN A 179 -6.78 -14.74 -4.04
N ARG A 180 -7.00 -15.99 -3.63
CA ARG A 180 -6.02 -17.07 -3.69
C ARG A 180 -6.23 -17.97 -4.91
N PHE A 181 -5.23 -18.77 -5.27
CA PHE A 181 -5.32 -19.66 -6.44
C PHE A 181 -6.36 -20.76 -6.27
N ALA A 182 -6.50 -21.29 -5.06
CA ALA A 182 -7.52 -22.28 -4.71
C ALA A 182 -7.88 -22.16 -3.22
N PRO A 183 -9.05 -22.68 -2.79
CA PRO A 183 -9.38 -22.79 -1.38
C PRO A 183 -8.27 -23.54 -0.61
N GLY A 184 -7.84 -22.99 0.53
CA GLY A 184 -6.78 -23.59 1.37
C GLY A 184 -5.34 -23.34 0.90
N PHE A 185 -5.11 -22.78 -0.29
CA PHE A 185 -3.77 -22.38 -0.73
C PHE A 185 -3.35 -21.09 -0.05
N LEU A 186 -2.07 -20.96 0.33
CA LEU A 186 -1.51 -19.71 0.86
C LEU A 186 -1.02 -18.75 -0.25
N GLU A 187 -1.01 -19.19 -1.51
CA GLU A 187 -0.55 -18.36 -2.63
C GLU A 187 -1.67 -17.45 -3.15
N MET A 188 -1.40 -16.14 -3.15
CA MET A 188 -2.31 -15.11 -3.64
C MET A 188 -2.23 -15.00 -5.17
N LYS A 189 -3.36 -14.87 -5.87
CA LYS A 189 -3.39 -14.45 -7.28
C LYS A 189 -3.70 -12.95 -7.44
N GLU A 190 -4.26 -12.34 -6.40
CA GLU A 190 -4.61 -10.93 -6.32
C GLU A 190 -4.32 -10.38 -4.92
N ALA A 191 -3.93 -9.12 -4.84
CA ALA A 191 -3.79 -8.40 -3.60
C ALA A 191 -4.11 -6.92 -3.81
N ASP A 192 -4.65 -6.27 -2.79
CA ASP A 192 -4.79 -4.82 -2.72
C ASP A 192 -3.75 -4.26 -1.76
N LEU A 193 -2.92 -3.33 -2.22
CA LEU A 193 -1.99 -2.58 -1.39
C LEU A 193 -2.57 -1.19 -1.14
N LEU A 194 -2.50 -0.71 0.09
CA LEU A 194 -2.67 0.71 0.39
C LEU A 194 -1.29 1.34 0.45
N VAL A 195 -1.06 2.30 -0.44
CA VAL A 195 0.24 2.92 -0.67
C VAL A 195 0.10 4.41 -0.44
N ARG A 196 0.90 4.95 0.47
CA ARG A 196 1.08 6.38 0.63
C ARG A 196 2.04 6.87 -0.44
N PHE A 197 1.73 8.03 -1.02
CA PHE A 197 2.65 8.74 -1.91
C PHE A 197 2.97 10.12 -1.34
N ASP A 198 4.20 10.57 -1.55
CA ASP A 198 4.70 11.91 -1.24
C ASP A 198 5.57 12.34 -2.42
N LEU A 199 5.13 13.35 -3.17
CA LEU A 199 5.83 13.96 -4.28
C LEU A 199 6.24 15.37 -3.88
N ARG A 200 7.51 15.69 -4.04
CA ARG A 200 8.04 17.04 -3.84
C ARG A 200 8.67 17.53 -5.12
N ALA A 201 8.22 18.69 -5.60
CA ALA A 201 8.63 19.21 -6.89
C ALA A 201 8.69 20.74 -6.90
N ILE A 202 9.40 21.27 -7.90
CA ILE A 202 9.27 22.64 -8.35
C ILE A 202 8.43 22.63 -9.63
N ASP A 203 7.34 23.38 -9.64
CA ASP A 203 6.47 23.46 -10.81
C ASP A 203 7.04 24.38 -11.90
N MET A 204 6.38 24.43 -13.06
CA MET A 204 6.78 25.32 -14.16
C MET A 204 6.69 26.82 -13.84
N LYS A 205 6.01 27.21 -12.75
CA LYS A 205 5.91 28.58 -12.25
C LYS A 205 6.94 28.88 -11.16
N ASN A 206 7.88 27.97 -10.93
CA ASN A 206 8.92 28.07 -9.90
C ASN A 206 8.36 28.09 -8.46
N GLN A 207 7.18 27.49 -8.26
CA GLN A 207 6.54 27.31 -6.96
C GLN A 207 6.91 25.94 -6.40
N ARG A 208 7.03 25.84 -5.07
CA ARG A 208 7.19 24.54 -4.40
C ARG A 208 5.84 23.85 -4.37
N ARG A 209 5.80 22.62 -4.89
CA ARG A 209 4.60 21.79 -4.91
C ARG A 209 4.86 20.50 -4.13
N ASN A 210 3.93 20.18 -3.23
CA ASN A 210 3.92 18.94 -2.49
C ASN A 210 2.59 18.23 -2.75
N ASP A 211 2.63 17.09 -3.44
CA ASP A 211 1.45 16.24 -3.64
C ASP A 211 1.59 15.00 -2.76
N ARG A 212 0.63 14.79 -1.85
CA ARG A 212 0.68 13.64 -0.94
C ARG A 212 -0.69 13.01 -0.78
N GLY A 213 -0.72 11.72 -0.49
CA GLY A 213 -1.98 11.02 -0.29
C GLY A 213 -1.84 9.52 -0.15
N THR A 214 -2.98 8.85 -0.18
CA THR A 214 -3.09 7.39 -0.12
C THR A 214 -3.79 6.90 -1.38
N MET A 215 -3.21 5.88 -2.00
CA MET A 215 -3.81 5.17 -3.13
C MET A 215 -3.98 3.69 -2.81
N ARG A 216 -5.02 3.08 -3.37
CA ARG A 216 -5.17 1.62 -3.42
C ARG A 216 -4.57 1.12 -4.72
N VAL A 217 -3.65 0.18 -4.66
CA VAL A 217 -3.01 -0.45 -5.81
C VAL A 217 -3.42 -1.92 -5.84
N ARG A 218 -4.11 -2.34 -6.89
CA ARG A 218 -4.47 -3.74 -7.08
C ARG A 218 -3.44 -4.45 -7.94
N LEU A 219 -2.88 -5.51 -7.39
CA LEU A 219 -1.90 -6.37 -8.03
C LEU A 219 -2.53 -7.71 -8.40
N ILE A 220 -2.12 -8.25 -9.56
CA ILE A 220 -2.52 -9.58 -10.03
C ILE A 220 -1.31 -10.35 -10.53
N ARG A 221 -1.36 -11.68 -10.45
CA ARG A 221 -0.46 -12.59 -11.17
C ARG A 221 -1.24 -13.78 -11.71
N LYS A 222 -0.82 -14.29 -12.87
CA LYS A 222 -1.58 -15.35 -13.59
C LYS A 222 -1.41 -16.74 -12.98
N ASN A 223 -0.24 -17.03 -12.43
CA ASN A 223 0.10 -18.25 -11.73
C ASN A 223 1.20 -17.94 -10.69
N ILE A 224 1.57 -18.91 -9.85
CA ILE A 224 2.54 -18.73 -8.75
C ILE A 224 3.91 -18.23 -9.25
N GLN A 225 4.33 -18.65 -10.44
CA GLN A 225 5.63 -18.29 -11.04
C GLN A 225 5.59 -16.98 -11.83
N SER A 226 4.40 -16.43 -12.08
CA SER A 226 4.26 -15.17 -12.82
C SER A 226 4.61 -13.99 -11.92
N PRO A 227 5.32 -12.97 -12.45
CA PRO A 227 5.58 -11.75 -11.70
C PRO A 227 4.26 -11.02 -11.40
N TRP A 228 4.25 -10.28 -10.30
CA TRP A 228 3.15 -9.38 -9.99
C TRP A 228 3.02 -8.29 -11.05
N LYS A 229 1.78 -7.87 -11.30
CA LYS A 229 1.44 -6.78 -12.22
C LYS A 229 0.33 -5.90 -11.66
N ILE A 230 0.44 -4.60 -11.88
CA ILE A 230 -0.59 -3.62 -11.52
C ILE A 230 -1.78 -3.80 -12.48
N SER A 231 -2.94 -4.15 -11.95
CA SER A 231 -4.20 -4.16 -12.72
C SER A 231 -4.93 -2.82 -12.67
N THR A 232 -4.90 -2.15 -11.52
CA THR A 232 -5.50 -0.84 -11.33
C THR A 232 -4.87 -0.16 -10.12
N TYR A 233 -4.95 1.16 -10.06
CA TYR A 233 -4.72 1.89 -8.82
C TYR A 233 -5.71 3.05 -8.73
N GLN A 234 -6.03 3.51 -7.54
CA GLN A 234 -6.97 4.61 -7.31
C GLN A 234 -6.48 5.47 -6.16
N ILE A 235 -6.43 6.80 -6.34
CA ILE A 235 -6.21 7.72 -5.23
C ILE A 235 -7.48 7.71 -4.36
N LEU A 236 -7.34 7.28 -3.11
CA LEU A 236 -8.43 7.29 -2.14
C LEU A 236 -8.60 8.68 -1.53
N LYS A 237 -7.47 9.32 -1.22
CA LYS A 237 -7.39 10.67 -0.67
C LYS A 237 -6.05 11.26 -1.09
N GLY A 238 -6.04 12.53 -1.47
CA GLY A 238 -4.80 13.25 -1.73
C GLY A 238 -4.99 14.74 -1.59
N GLU A 239 -3.90 15.42 -1.29
CA GLU A 239 -3.81 16.87 -1.24
C GLU A 239 -2.60 17.35 -2.05
N THR A 240 -2.71 18.55 -2.58
CA THR A 240 -1.62 19.30 -3.19
C THR A 240 -1.45 20.59 -2.42
N LEU A 241 -0.25 20.86 -1.92
CA LEU A 241 0.15 22.12 -1.33
C LEU A 241 1.08 22.85 -2.28
N VAL A 242 0.80 24.13 -2.51
CA VAL A 242 1.62 25.01 -3.37
C VAL A 242 2.02 26.26 -2.59
N SER A 243 3.31 26.59 -2.59
CA SER A 243 3.91 27.77 -1.94
C SER A 243 4.95 28.44 -2.80
#